data_AF-A0AAF0T821-F1
#
_entry.id   AF-A0AAF0T821-F1
#
_cell.length_a   1.000
_cell.length_b   1.000
_cell.length_c   1.000
_cell.angle_alpha   90.00
_cell.angle_beta   90.00
_cell.angle_gamma   90.00
#
_symmetry.space_group_name_H-M   'P 1'
#
loop_
_entity.id
_entity.type
_entity.pdbx_description
1 polymer ?
#
loop_
_entity_poly.entity_id
_entity_poly.type
_entity_poly.pdbx_seq_one_letter_code
_entity_poly.pdbx_strand_id
1 'polypeptide(L)'
;MHIGLVQVAFKPLPLCGLPESFIAALCDGRNYNWKKSLIGTIQTSLAYGPIYFNVYPNLQISLQDENSLSSLMLNVKLHGYDYKPGTEVVCICYRIYYKLVHT
;
A
#
# COMPACT_ATOMS: atom_id res chain seq x y z
N MET A 1 0.17 -10.79 17.10
CA MET A 1 -0.02 -11.16 15.67
C MET A 1 1.22 -10.77 14.89
N HIS A 2 1.74 -11.65 14.03
CA HIS A 2 2.88 -11.35 13.15
C HIS A 2 2.40 -11.22 11.72
N ILE A 3 2.71 -10.09 11.08
CA ILE A 3 2.44 -9.84 9.65
C ILE A 3 3.64 -10.32 8.84
N GLY A 4 3.44 -11.40 8.09
CA GLY A 4 4.47 -12.01 7.27
C GLY A 4 4.59 -11.39 5.89
N LEU A 5 3.46 -11.02 5.27
CA LEU A 5 3.42 -10.46 3.93
C LEU A 5 2.21 -9.53 3.78
N VAL A 6 2.43 -8.39 3.14
CA VAL A 6 1.39 -7.51 2.62
C VAL A 6 1.54 -7.48 1.11
N GLN A 7 0.52 -7.92 0.38
CA GLN A 7 0.45 -7.82 -1.08
C GLN A 7 -0.56 -6.75 -1.44
N VAL A 8 -0.16 -5.80 -2.28
CA VAL A 8 -1.03 -4.76 -2.81
C VAL A 8 -0.99 -4.84 -4.34
N ALA A 9 -2.16 -4.89 -4.95
CA ALA A 9 -2.32 -4.81 -6.39
C ALA A 9 -2.89 -3.44 -6.77
N PHE A 10 -2.27 -2.80 -7.76
CA PHE A 10 -2.74 -1.57 -8.37
C PHE A 10 -3.21 -1.91 -9.78
N LYS A 11 -4.48 -1.68 -10.08
CA LYS A 11 -5.08 -1.96 -11.39
C LYS A 11 -5.54 -0.66 -12.04
N PRO A 12 -5.14 -0.38 -13.29
CA PRO A 12 -5.68 0.76 -14.02
C PRO A 12 -7.17 0.55 -14.28
N LEU A 13 -7.98 1.58 -14.04
CA LEU A 13 -9.40 1.62 -14.43
C LEU A 13 -9.61 2.30 -15.79
N PRO A 14 -8.85 3.36 -16.16
CA PRO A 14 -8.90 3.95 -17.48
C PRO A 14 -8.20 3.11 -18.56
N LEU A 15 -8.11 3.70 -19.76
CA LEU A 15 -7.40 3.12 -20.89
C LEU A 15 -5.93 2.79 -20.54
N CYS A 16 -5.50 1.57 -20.84
CA CYS A 16 -4.10 1.16 -20.70
C CYS A 16 -3.21 1.87 -21.74
N GLY A 17 -1.92 2.00 -21.44
CA GLY A 17 -0.89 2.57 -22.33
C GLY A 17 -0.62 4.06 -22.14
N LEU A 18 -1.36 4.73 -21.25
CA LEU A 18 -1.13 6.13 -20.92
C LEU A 18 0.05 6.27 -19.91
N PRO A 19 0.84 7.37 -19.97
CA PRO A 19 2.10 7.50 -19.25
C PRO A 19 1.94 7.88 -17.77
N GLU A 20 0.73 7.84 -17.20
CA GLU A 20 0.51 8.18 -15.82
C GLU A 20 1.23 7.20 -14.88
N SER A 21 1.67 7.74 -13.76
CA SER A 21 2.44 6.99 -12.78
C SER A 21 1.92 7.25 -11.39
N PHE A 22 2.38 6.43 -10.46
CA PHE A 22 2.09 6.61 -9.04
C PHE A 22 3.32 6.25 -8.24
N ILE A 23 3.38 6.82 -7.04
CA ILE A 23 4.22 6.33 -5.95
C ILE A 23 3.32 5.83 -4.84
N ALA A 24 3.63 4.65 -4.31
CA ALA A 24 2.98 4.11 -3.14
C ALA A 24 4.02 3.75 -2.06
N ALA A 25 3.64 3.95 -0.80
CA ALA A 25 4.46 3.67 0.36
C ALA A 25 3.65 2.95 1.42
N LEU A 26 4.10 1.76 1.82
CA LEU A 26 3.59 1.06 2.99
C LEU A 26 4.40 1.51 4.21
N CYS A 27 3.71 1.94 5.26
CA CYS A 27 4.32 2.49 6.47
C CYS A 27 3.70 1.91 7.74
N ASP A 28 4.47 1.90 8.85
CA ASP A 28 3.93 1.74 10.21
C ASP A 28 3.34 3.05 10.70
N GLY A 29 2.02 3.20 10.60
CA GLY A 29 1.32 4.44 10.92
C GLY A 29 1.34 4.84 12.40
N ARG A 30 1.85 3.97 13.29
CA ARG A 30 2.04 4.30 14.71
C ARG A 30 3.25 5.21 14.96
N ASN A 31 4.19 5.27 14.01
CA ASN A 31 5.42 6.03 14.15
C ASN A 31 5.27 7.43 13.51
N TYR A 32 5.31 8.47 14.34
CA TYR A 32 5.22 9.87 13.90
C TYR A 32 6.34 10.30 12.94
N ASN A 33 7.48 9.61 12.94
CA ASN A 33 8.55 9.89 11.99
C ASN A 33 8.31 9.12 10.69
N TRP A 34 7.83 9.83 9.67
CA TRP A 34 7.57 9.29 8.34
C TRP A 34 8.72 8.46 7.76
N LYS A 35 9.96 8.94 7.85
CA LYS A 35 11.11 8.24 7.26
C LYS A 35 11.39 6.91 7.99
N LYS A 36 11.16 6.87 9.30
CA LYS A 36 11.34 5.66 10.12
C LYS A 36 10.13 4.73 10.06
N SER A 37 8.97 5.21 9.62
CA SER A 37 7.78 4.37 9.45
C SER A 37 7.77 3.60 8.14
N LEU A 38 8.53 4.03 7.13
CA LEU A 38 8.59 3.37 5.82
C LEU A 38 8.98 1.89 5.94
N ILE A 39 8.11 1.02 5.43
CA ILE A 39 8.31 -0.43 5.33
C ILE A 39 8.73 -0.79 3.90
N GLY A 40 8.10 -0.17 2.89
CA GLY A 40 8.45 -0.38 1.49
C GLY A 40 7.82 0.68 0.60
N THR A 41 8.43 0.91 -0.56
CA THR A 41 7.92 1.85 -1.56
C THR A 41 7.97 1.25 -2.97
N ILE A 42 7.10 1.75 -3.82
CA ILE A 42 7.11 1.47 -5.26
C ILE A 42 6.77 2.74 -6.01
N GLN A 43 7.47 3.01 -7.10
CA GLN A 43 7.14 4.07 -8.04
C GLN A 43 7.16 3.48 -9.45
N THR A 44 6.01 3.52 -10.13
CA THR A 44 5.86 2.91 -11.46
C THR A 44 4.64 3.45 -12.19
N SER A 45 4.46 3.03 -13.43
CA SER A 45 3.28 3.31 -14.26
C SER A 45 2.36 2.09 -14.34
N LEU A 46 1.06 2.34 -14.54
CA LEU A 46 0.05 1.31 -14.85
C LEU A 46 -0.18 1.16 -16.36
N ALA A 47 0.63 1.81 -17.21
CA ALA A 47 0.51 1.78 -18.67
C ALA A 47 0.44 0.34 -19.23
N TYR A 48 1.21 -0.57 -18.64
CA TYR A 48 1.36 -1.94 -19.13
C TYR A 48 0.51 -2.96 -18.35
N GLY A 49 -0.47 -2.48 -17.58
CA GLY A 49 -1.39 -3.31 -16.81
C GLY A 49 -1.17 -3.28 -15.30
N PRO A 50 -1.77 -4.24 -14.57
CA PRO A 50 -1.72 -4.25 -13.12
C PRO A 50 -0.31 -4.47 -12.56
N ILE A 51 -0.02 -3.82 -11.44
CA ILE A 51 1.24 -3.96 -10.71
C ILE A 51 0.98 -4.60 -9.35
N TYR A 52 1.86 -5.53 -8.96
CA TYR A 52 1.83 -6.20 -7.67
C TYR A 52 3.02 -5.75 -6.81
N PHE A 53 2.71 -5.23 -5.63
CA PHE A 53 3.64 -4.74 -4.64
C PHE A 53 3.60 -5.65 -3.41
N ASN A 54 4.61 -6.52 -3.28
CA ASN A 54 4.74 -7.48 -2.18
C ASN A 54 5.76 -6.97 -1.17
N VAL A 55 5.36 -6.79 0.08
CA VAL A 55 6.21 -6.31 1.17
C VAL A 55 6.20 -7.30 2.31
N TYR A 56 7.38 -7.64 2.82
CA TYR A 56 7.55 -8.51 3.99
C TYR A 56 7.91 -7.64 5.20
N PRO A 57 6.92 -7.06 5.89
CA PRO A 57 7.18 -6.03 6.90
C PRO A 57 7.91 -6.57 8.14
N ASN A 58 7.82 -7.89 8.39
CA ASN A 58 8.26 -8.53 9.62
C ASN A 58 7.73 -7.80 10.89
N LEU A 59 6.48 -7.34 10.82
CA LEU A 59 5.87 -6.49 11.84
C LEU A 59 5.08 -7.32 12.84
N GLN A 60 5.28 -7.06 14.13
CA GLN A 60 4.44 -7.60 15.20
C GLN A 60 3.43 -6.54 15.66
N ILE A 61 2.18 -6.97 15.79
CA ILE A 61 1.05 -6.15 16.23
C ILE A 61 0.40 -6.86 17.41
N SER A 62 0.32 -6.19 18.56
CA SER A 62 -0.51 -6.64 19.67
C SER A 62 -1.98 -6.31 19.36
N LEU A 63 -2.89 -7.25 19.61
CA LEU A 63 -4.33 -7.01 19.44
C LEU A 63 -4.92 -6.15 20.58
N GLN A 64 -4.16 -5.97 21.67
CA GLN A 64 -4.53 -5.12 22.80
C GLN A 64 -3.98 -3.69 22.67
N ASP A 65 -3.10 -3.43 21.69
CA ASP A 65 -2.59 -2.09 21.42
C ASP A 65 -3.72 -1.23 20.83
N GLU A 66 -4.01 -0.09 21.48
CA GLU A 66 -5.02 0.88 21.05
C GLU A 66 -4.76 1.40 19.63
N ASN A 67 -3.50 1.40 19.20
CA ASN A 67 -3.08 1.85 17.87
C ASN A 67 -2.90 0.71 16.88
N SER A 68 -3.32 -0.52 17.22
CA SER A 68 -3.12 -1.71 16.38
C SER A 68 -3.67 -1.55 14.97
N LEU A 69 -4.82 -0.90 14.80
CA LEU A 69 -5.44 -0.63 13.49
C LEU A 69 -4.65 0.38 12.64
N SER A 70 -3.82 1.22 13.27
CA SER A 70 -2.97 2.21 12.59
C SER A 70 -1.61 1.65 12.18
N SER A 71 -1.32 0.37 12.45
CA SER A 71 0.01 -0.24 12.23
C SER A 71 0.38 -0.43 10.76
N LEU A 72 -0.58 -0.44 9.84
CA LEU A 72 -0.33 -0.60 8.40
C LEU A 72 -1.07 0.49 7.64
N MET A 73 -0.30 1.41 7.05
CA MET A 73 -0.84 2.52 6.27
C MET A 73 -0.24 2.50 4.87
N LEU A 74 -1.10 2.45 3.85
CA LEU A 74 -0.69 2.59 2.45
C LEU A 74 -0.96 4.02 1.99
N ASN A 75 0.09 4.76 1.70
CA ASN A 75 0.01 6.10 1.13
C ASN A 75 0.22 6.01 -0.37
N VAL A 76 -0.68 6.61 -1.16
CA VAL A 76 -0.61 6.58 -2.63
C VAL A 76 -0.69 7.99 -3.16
N LYS A 77 0.25 8.35 -4.04
CA LYS A 77 0.25 9.62 -4.75
C LYS A 77 0.27 9.35 -6.25
N LEU A 78 -0.74 9.87 -6.93
CA LEU A 78 -0.91 9.75 -8.38
C LEU A 78 -0.22 10.92 -9.09
N HIS A 79 0.27 10.68 -10.31
CA HIS A 79 0.97 11.65 -11.14
C HIS A 79 0.49 11.55 -12.60
N GLY A 80 0.02 12.67 -13.15
CA GLY A 80 -0.45 12.77 -14.55
C GLY A 80 -1.89 12.32 -14.78
N TYR A 81 -2.63 11.95 -13.73
CA TYR A 81 -4.03 11.54 -13.84
C TYR A 81 -4.96 12.76 -13.97
N ASP A 82 -5.07 13.30 -15.18
CA ASP A 82 -5.91 14.47 -15.50
C ASP A 82 -7.35 14.06 -15.86
N TYR A 83 -8.05 13.49 -14.88
CA TYR A 83 -9.43 13.04 -15.04
C TYR A 83 -10.43 14.00 -14.39
N LYS A 84 -11.69 13.95 -14.84
CA LYS A 84 -12.76 14.74 -14.23
C LYS A 84 -12.89 14.41 -12.73
N PRO A 85 -13.20 15.38 -11.86
CA PRO A 85 -13.43 15.12 -10.44
C PRO A 85 -14.44 14.00 -10.21
N GLY A 86 -14.15 13.11 -9.26
CA GLY A 86 -14.97 11.92 -8.97
C GLY A 86 -14.72 10.72 -9.88
N THR A 87 -13.86 10.84 -10.90
CA THR A 87 -13.47 9.68 -11.71
C THR A 87 -12.53 8.77 -10.93
N GLU A 88 -12.88 7.49 -10.82
CA GLU A 88 -11.99 6.47 -10.27
C GLU A 88 -10.94 6.07 -11.32
N VAL A 89 -9.66 6.20 -10.99
CA VAL A 89 -8.55 6.00 -11.93
C VAL A 89 -7.64 4.82 -11.61
N VAL A 90 -7.64 4.38 -10.35
CA VAL A 90 -6.85 3.24 -9.90
C VAL A 90 -7.68 2.43 -8.91
N CYS A 91 -7.78 1.13 -9.15
CA CYS A 91 -8.32 0.18 -8.18
C CYS A 91 -7.16 -0.40 -7.36
N ILE A 92 -7.33 -0.41 -6.03
CA ILE A 92 -6.37 -0.98 -5.10
C ILE A 92 -7.01 -2.21 -4.46
N CYS A 93 -6.34 -3.35 -4.58
CA CYS A 93 -6.70 -4.58 -3.87
C CYS A 93 -5.54 -4.99 -2.97
N TYR A 94 -5.82 -5.56 -1.80
CA TYR A 94 -4.75 -5.98 -0.91
C TYR A 94 -5.05 -7.32 -0.24
N ARG A 95 -3.99 -8.01 0.18
CA ARG A 95 -4.01 -9.21 1.01
C ARG A 95 -2.96 -9.09 2.10
N ILE A 96 -3.33 -9.45 3.32
CA ILE A 96 -2.43 -9.45 4.47
C ILE A 96 -2.32 -10.89 4.97
N TYR A 97 -1.11 -11.43 4.97
CA TYR A 97 -0.81 -12.74 5.50
C TYR A 97 -0.24 -12.57 6.89
N TYR A 98 -0.93 -13.16 7.86
CA TYR A 98 -0.54 -13.08 9.25
C TYR A 98 -0.61 -14.44 9.91
N LYS A 99 0.14 -14.57 11.00
CA LYS A 99 -0.02 -15.67 11.95
C LYS A 99 -0.27 -15.10 13.34
N LEU A 100 -1.13 -15.77 14.11
CA LEU A 100 -1.22 -15.52 15.53
C LEU A 100 0.07 -16.03 16.19
N VAL A 101 0.64 -15.20 17.05
CA VAL A 101 1.80 -15.56 17.86
C VAL A 101 1.30 -15.50 19.29
N HIS A 102 1.39 -16.63 19.99
CA HIS A 102 1.15 -16.65 21.43
C HIS A 102 2.32 -15.91 22.07
N THR A 103 2.01 -14.84 22.79
CA THR A 103 2.98 -14.08 23.58
C THR A 103 2.54 -14.19 25.02
#